data_AF-A0A525HJ81-F1
#
_entry.id   AF-A0A525HJ81-F1
#
_cell.length_a   1.000
_cell.length_b   1.000
_cell.length_c   1.000
_cell.angle_alpha   90.00
_cell.angle_beta   90.00
_cell.angle_gamma   90.00
#
_symmetry.space_group_name_H-M   'P 1'
#
loop_
_entity.id
_entity.type
_entity.pdbx_description
1 polymer ?
#
loop_
_entity_poly.entity_id
_entity_poly.type
_entity_poly.pdbx_seq_one_letter_code
_entity_poly.pdbx_strand_id
1 'polypeptide(L)'
;MTTPSGEERSIIAAKAAASASLRDTAKWLVGGVAATAAGIFAGSSLTHLGSLDLHQNAERLLMAIGGGVAGFVGLALILSRAIAVLTVESVGLPALAAGETATLAQVRDKMATIYAGTFPGNVTSVEQLLAKANDARLKHTDADKLFLAEFKLFFPKLMAEAGFQHVTQKFRSLIRALWIGGPLAIVGFGLFAWAANPPEDQAPAKPPVTIINNR
;
A
#
# COMPACT_ATOMS: atom_id res chain seq x y z
N MET A 1 15.30 31.41 -23.35
CA MET A 1 14.80 30.06 -22.99
C MET A 1 15.80 29.48 -22.03
N THR A 2 15.54 29.54 -20.72
CA THR A 2 16.47 29.01 -19.71
C THR A 2 16.24 27.51 -19.60
N THR A 3 17.30 26.72 -19.81
CA THR A 3 17.27 25.31 -19.47
C THR A 3 17.07 25.18 -17.96
N PRO A 4 16.30 24.18 -17.47
CA PRO A 4 16.16 23.96 -16.05
C PRO A 4 17.55 23.82 -15.42
N SER A 5 17.73 24.45 -14.26
CA SER A 5 19.03 24.47 -13.60
C SER A 5 19.50 23.04 -13.30
N GLY A 6 20.80 22.84 -13.10
CA GLY A 6 21.33 21.53 -12.70
C GLY A 6 20.64 21.00 -11.44
N GLU A 7 20.30 21.90 -10.51
CA GLU A 7 19.56 21.62 -9.29
C GLU A 7 18.11 21.18 -9.54
N GLU A 8 17.38 21.84 -10.44
CA GLU A 8 15.99 21.44 -10.72
C GLU A 8 15.93 20.05 -11.34
N ARG A 9 16.87 19.73 -12.24
CA ARG A 9 16.97 18.40 -12.83
C ARG A 9 17.30 17.32 -11.79
N SER A 10 18.17 17.62 -10.82
CA SER A 10 18.51 16.67 -9.76
C SER A 10 17.32 16.42 -8.82
N ILE A 11 16.52 17.44 -8.51
CA ILE A 11 15.31 17.30 -7.69
C ILE A 11 14.26 16.42 -8.39
N ILE A 12 14.01 16.66 -9.69
CA ILE A 12 13.06 15.84 -10.48
C ILE A 12 13.53 14.39 -10.52
N ALA A 13 14.82 14.15 -10.78
CA ALA A 13 15.41 12.82 -10.80
C ALA A 13 15.32 12.13 -9.43
N ALA A 14 15.58 12.85 -8.34
CA ALA A 14 15.50 12.32 -6.97
C ALA A 14 14.07 11.88 -6.62
N LYS A 15 13.02 12.64 -7.00
CA LYS A 15 11.62 12.26 -6.77
C LYS A 15 11.20 11.02 -7.57
N ALA A 16 11.68 10.91 -8.81
CA ALA A 16 11.46 9.72 -9.63
C ALA A 16 12.14 8.49 -9.00
N ALA A 17 13.40 8.63 -8.56
CA ALA A 17 14.14 7.57 -7.88
C ALA A 17 13.47 7.14 -6.55
N ALA A 18 13.01 8.11 -5.75
CA ALA A 18 12.28 7.82 -4.51
C ALA A 18 10.98 7.05 -4.78
N SER A 19 10.22 7.44 -5.81
CA SER A 19 9.00 6.73 -6.22
C SER A 19 9.29 5.29 -6.68
N ALA A 20 10.40 5.09 -7.40
CA ALA A 20 10.85 3.75 -7.81
C ALA A 20 11.23 2.89 -6.59
N SER A 21 11.97 3.45 -5.64
CA SER A 21 12.34 2.76 -4.40
C SER A 21 11.10 2.32 -3.60
N LEU A 22 10.09 3.19 -3.45
CA LEU A 22 8.83 2.82 -2.78
C LEU A 22 8.12 1.65 -3.46
N ARG A 23 8.12 1.62 -4.80
CA ARG A 23 7.53 0.53 -5.57
C ARG A 23 8.31 -0.78 -5.36
N ASP A 24 9.63 -0.72 -5.37
CA ASP A 24 10.45 -1.91 -5.16
C ASP A 24 10.28 -2.47 -3.74
N THR A 25 10.23 -1.60 -2.71
CA THR A 25 9.85 -2.02 -1.35
C THR A 25 8.47 -2.69 -1.33
N ALA A 26 7.47 -2.14 -2.04
CA ALA A 26 6.16 -2.77 -2.12
C ALA A 26 6.19 -4.14 -2.80
N LYS A 27 7.04 -4.37 -3.82
CA LYS A 27 7.19 -5.69 -4.45
C LYS A 27 7.75 -6.72 -3.47
N TRP A 28 8.82 -6.36 -2.75
CA TRP A 28 9.40 -7.23 -1.74
C TRP A 28 8.40 -7.59 -0.64
N LEU A 29 7.60 -6.61 -0.22
CA LEU A 29 6.55 -6.82 0.75
C LEU A 29 5.45 -7.77 0.25
N VAL A 30 4.98 -7.60 -0.99
CA VAL A 30 4.03 -8.53 -1.62
C VAL A 30 4.60 -9.95 -1.68
N GLY A 31 5.87 -10.08 -2.08
CA GLY A 31 6.56 -11.37 -2.11
C GLY A 31 6.62 -12.03 -0.73
N GLY A 32 6.96 -11.26 0.31
CA GLY A 32 6.98 -11.74 1.69
C GLY A 32 5.59 -12.20 2.17
N VAL A 33 4.56 -11.39 1.96
CA VAL A 33 3.17 -11.71 2.34
C VAL A 33 2.67 -12.96 1.61
N ALA A 34 2.94 -13.08 0.31
CA ALA A 34 2.57 -14.25 -0.49
C ALA A 34 3.30 -15.51 -0.02
N ALA A 35 4.60 -15.40 0.30
CA ALA A 35 5.38 -16.51 0.85
C ALA A 35 4.85 -16.97 2.21
N THR A 36 4.48 -16.04 3.10
CA THR A 36 3.85 -16.38 4.39
C THR A 36 2.51 -17.09 4.18
N ALA A 37 1.66 -16.58 3.28
CA ALA A 37 0.38 -17.22 2.96
C ALA A 37 0.60 -18.66 2.44
N ALA A 38 1.50 -18.85 1.49
CA ALA A 38 1.83 -20.16 0.94
C ALA A 38 2.40 -21.10 2.02
N GLY A 39 3.28 -20.61 2.89
CA GLY A 39 3.82 -21.38 4.01
C GLY A 39 2.75 -21.81 5.01
N ILE A 40 1.79 -20.92 5.30
CA ILE A 40 0.63 -21.26 6.14
C ILE A 40 -0.22 -22.33 5.47
N PHE A 41 -0.54 -22.19 4.17
CA PHE A 41 -1.31 -23.22 3.46
C PHE A 41 -0.60 -24.58 3.40
N ALA A 42 0.72 -24.56 3.15
CA ALA A 42 1.52 -25.77 3.08
C ALA A 42 1.69 -26.45 4.45
N GLY A 43 1.85 -25.64 5.52
CA GLY A 43 2.05 -26.11 6.89
C GLY A 43 0.75 -26.38 7.64
N SER A 44 -0.37 -25.74 7.26
CA SER A 44 -1.69 -26.04 7.80
C SER A 44 -2.05 -27.44 7.37
N SER A 45 -1.89 -28.36 8.31
CA SER A 45 -2.28 -29.76 8.15
C SER A 45 -3.80 -29.82 8.04
N LEU A 46 -4.35 -29.45 6.89
CA LEU A 46 -5.78 -29.54 6.54
C LEU A 46 -6.33 -30.96 6.84
N THR A 47 -5.45 -31.96 6.86
CA THR A 47 -5.71 -33.32 7.31
C THR A 47 -6.26 -33.43 8.74
N HIS A 48 -5.86 -32.57 9.69
CA HIS A 48 -6.35 -32.64 11.08
C HIS A 48 -7.70 -31.94 11.30
N LEU A 49 -8.13 -31.07 10.38
CA LEU A 49 -9.48 -30.50 10.43
C LEU A 49 -10.55 -31.58 10.25
N GLY A 50 -10.24 -32.64 9.49
CA GLY A 50 -11.13 -33.78 9.29
C GLY A 50 -11.29 -34.68 10.53
N SER A 51 -10.39 -34.61 11.51
CA SER A 51 -10.47 -35.41 12.74
C SER A 51 -11.19 -34.70 13.89
N LEU A 52 -11.58 -33.43 13.74
CA LEU A 52 -12.38 -32.74 14.74
C LEU A 52 -13.82 -33.28 14.71
N ASP A 53 -14.19 -34.03 15.75
CA ASP A 53 -15.57 -34.44 15.96
C ASP A 53 -16.47 -33.20 16.10
N LEU A 54 -17.35 -33.00 15.11
CA LEU A 54 -18.30 -31.90 15.02
C LEU A 54 -19.22 -31.80 16.24
N HIS A 55 -19.48 -32.92 16.92
CA HIS A 55 -20.39 -32.94 18.07
C HIS A 55 -19.68 -32.61 19.38
N GLN A 56 -18.43 -33.04 19.57
CA GLN A 56 -17.71 -32.86 20.83
C GLN A 56 -16.89 -31.56 20.88
N ASN A 57 -16.43 -31.06 19.73
CA ASN A 57 -15.48 -29.94 19.66
C ASN A 57 -15.95 -28.81 18.71
N ALA A 58 -17.26 -28.62 18.58
CA ALA A 58 -17.86 -27.63 17.68
C ALA A 58 -17.29 -26.22 17.87
N GLU A 59 -17.14 -25.78 19.13
CA GLU A 59 -16.62 -24.45 19.47
C GLU A 59 -15.18 -24.24 18.98
N ARG A 60 -14.35 -25.29 19.08
CA ARG A 60 -12.95 -25.24 18.65
C ARG A 60 -12.81 -25.23 17.14
N LEU A 61 -13.66 -26.00 16.44
CA LEU A 61 -13.74 -25.93 14.99
C LEU A 61 -14.15 -24.51 14.53
N LEU A 62 -15.14 -23.90 15.20
CA LEU A 62 -15.55 -22.53 14.92
C LEU A 62 -14.43 -21.52 15.19
N MET A 63 -13.69 -21.67 16.30
CA MET A 63 -12.51 -20.83 16.59
C MET A 63 -11.40 -21.01 15.55
N ALA A 64 -11.15 -22.24 15.09
CA ALA A 64 -10.17 -22.51 14.05
C ALA A 64 -10.58 -21.81 12.75
N ILE A 65 -11.81 -22.04 12.27
CA ILE A 65 -12.33 -21.41 11.05
C ILE A 65 -12.30 -19.88 11.18
N GLY A 66 -12.79 -19.35 12.30
CA GLY A 66 -12.81 -17.91 12.58
C GLY A 66 -11.41 -17.29 12.60
N GLY A 67 -10.46 -17.95 13.28
CA GLY A 67 -9.05 -17.55 13.30
C GLY A 67 -8.43 -17.56 11.92
N GLY A 68 -8.65 -18.62 11.14
CA GLY A 68 -8.17 -18.74 9.76
C GLY A 68 -8.72 -17.62 8.87
N VAL A 69 -10.04 -17.40 8.91
CA VAL A 69 -10.70 -16.31 8.17
C VAL A 69 -10.15 -14.95 8.58
N ALA A 70 -10.05 -14.66 9.88
CA ALA A 70 -9.48 -13.41 10.37
C ALA A 70 -8.04 -13.23 9.88
N GLY A 71 -7.25 -14.31 9.92
CA GLY A 71 -5.88 -14.36 9.41
C GLY A 71 -5.79 -13.92 7.94
N PHE A 72 -6.61 -14.55 7.08
CA PHE A 72 -6.66 -14.24 5.65
C PHE A 72 -7.22 -12.85 5.35
N VAL A 73 -8.19 -12.36 6.13
CA VAL A 73 -8.67 -10.96 6.01
C VAL A 73 -7.52 -9.99 6.28
N GLY A 74 -6.69 -10.24 7.30
CA GLY A 74 -5.49 -9.46 7.59
C GLY A 74 -4.51 -9.42 6.41
N LEU A 75 -4.21 -10.57 5.81
CA LEU A 75 -3.34 -10.64 4.62
C LEU A 75 -3.96 -9.96 3.39
N ALA A 76 -5.26 -10.14 3.15
CA ALA A 76 -5.97 -9.53 2.03
C ALA A 76 -5.98 -7.99 2.12
N LEU A 77 -6.14 -7.44 3.33
CA LEU A 77 -6.04 -6.01 3.58
C LEU A 77 -4.67 -5.46 3.21
N ILE A 78 -3.58 -6.17 3.56
CA ILE A 78 -2.22 -5.76 3.20
C ILE A 78 -2.01 -5.85 1.70
N LEU A 79 -2.37 -6.99 1.10
CA LEU A 79 -2.12 -7.29 -0.31
C LEU A 79 -2.88 -6.33 -1.23
N SER A 80 -4.14 -6.03 -0.93
CA SER A 80 -4.94 -5.07 -1.71
C SER A 80 -4.29 -3.68 -1.77
N ARG A 81 -3.75 -3.19 -0.65
CA ARG A 81 -3.03 -1.90 -0.60
C ARG A 81 -1.67 -1.96 -1.28
N ALA A 82 -0.97 -3.08 -1.17
CA ALA A 82 0.32 -3.25 -1.82
C ALA A 82 0.17 -3.29 -3.35
N ILE A 83 -0.84 -4.00 -3.89
CA ILE A 83 -1.19 -3.98 -5.31
C ILE A 83 -1.47 -2.55 -5.78
N ALA A 84 -2.23 -1.77 -5.02
CA ALA A 84 -2.54 -0.38 -5.37
C ALA A 84 -1.29 0.52 -5.48
N VAL A 85 -0.20 0.21 -4.74
CA VAL A 85 1.11 0.89 -4.84
C VAL A 85 1.87 0.43 -6.09
N LEU A 86 1.76 -0.85 -6.44
CA LEU A 86 2.45 -1.43 -7.59
C LEU A 86 1.83 -1.01 -8.93
N THR A 87 0.51 -0.78 -8.97
CA THR A 87 -0.18 -0.31 -10.18
C THR A 87 0.30 1.09 -10.56
N VAL A 88 0.92 1.21 -11.72
CA VAL A 88 1.37 2.48 -12.29
C VAL A 88 0.17 3.21 -12.85
N GLU A 89 -0.42 4.09 -12.05
CA GLU A 89 -1.42 5.04 -12.54
C GLU A 89 -0.70 6.27 -13.10
N SER A 90 -0.90 6.53 -14.40
CA SER A 90 -0.48 7.78 -14.99
C SER A 90 -1.41 8.90 -14.50
N VAL A 91 -0.93 9.71 -13.55
CA VAL A 91 -1.65 10.91 -13.12
C VAL A 91 -1.55 11.94 -14.25
N GLY A 92 -2.65 12.17 -14.96
CA GLY A 92 -2.75 13.24 -15.96
C GLY A 92 -3.11 14.57 -15.29
N LEU A 93 -2.71 15.70 -15.90
CA LEU A 93 -3.14 17.02 -15.43
C LEU A 93 -4.67 17.21 -15.42
N PRO A 94 -5.44 16.69 -16.40
CA PRO A 94 -6.91 16.72 -16.34
C PRO A 94 -7.48 16.00 -15.11
N ALA A 95 -7.05 14.76 -14.85
CA ALA A 95 -7.49 13.97 -13.70
C ALA A 95 -7.09 14.62 -12.37
N LEU A 96 -5.89 15.21 -12.31
CA LEU A 96 -5.41 15.96 -11.15
C LEU A 96 -6.24 17.23 -10.91
N ALA A 97 -6.54 18.00 -11.96
CA ALA A 97 -7.36 19.21 -11.86
C ALA A 97 -8.81 18.87 -11.45
N ALA A 98 -9.39 17.83 -12.04
CA ALA A 98 -10.74 17.38 -11.73
C ALA A 98 -10.86 16.76 -10.33
N GLY A 99 -9.74 16.29 -9.75
CA GLY A 99 -9.75 15.61 -8.45
C GLY A 99 -10.60 14.33 -8.50
N GLU A 100 -10.49 13.54 -9.58
CA GLU A 100 -11.36 12.37 -9.87
C GLU A 100 -11.45 11.35 -8.73
N THR A 101 -10.44 11.31 -7.86
CA THR A 101 -10.43 10.49 -6.65
C THR A 101 -10.12 11.35 -5.44
N ALA A 102 -10.54 10.92 -4.25
CA ALA A 102 -10.23 11.61 -3.00
C ALA A 102 -8.71 11.81 -2.78
N THR A 103 -7.89 10.86 -3.24
CA THR A 103 -6.43 10.95 -3.22
C THR A 103 -5.94 12.06 -4.16
N LEU A 104 -6.43 12.12 -5.40
CA LEU A 104 -6.07 13.17 -6.34
C LEU A 104 -6.53 14.55 -5.89
N ALA A 105 -7.72 14.67 -5.28
CA ALA A 105 -8.18 15.92 -4.67
C ALA A 105 -7.22 16.40 -3.58
N GLN A 106 -6.78 15.50 -2.68
CA GLN A 106 -5.79 15.85 -1.66
C GLN A 106 -4.43 16.25 -2.25
N VAL A 107 -3.98 15.57 -3.31
CA VAL A 107 -2.72 15.92 -3.99
C VAL A 107 -2.84 17.29 -4.66
N ARG A 108 -3.95 17.55 -5.35
CA ARG A 108 -4.26 18.83 -6.00
C ARG A 108 -4.27 19.98 -5.00
N ASP A 109 -4.97 19.83 -3.89
CA ASP A 109 -5.06 20.85 -2.84
C ASP A 109 -3.67 21.12 -2.25
N LYS A 110 -2.88 20.06 -2.04
CA LYS A 110 -1.48 20.19 -1.60
C LYS A 110 -0.61 20.90 -2.65
N MET A 111 -0.83 20.67 -3.95
CA MET A 111 -0.10 21.38 -5.01
C MET A 111 -0.45 22.86 -5.03
N ALA A 112 -1.72 23.22 -4.81
CA ALA A 112 -2.13 24.61 -4.69
C ALA A 112 -1.38 25.32 -3.55
N THR A 113 -1.22 24.65 -2.39
CA THR A 113 -0.44 25.18 -1.27
C THR A 113 1.06 25.28 -1.58
N ILE A 114 1.67 24.23 -2.14
CA ILE A 114 3.12 24.20 -2.42
C ILE A 114 3.51 25.25 -3.46
N TYR A 115 2.66 25.47 -4.47
CA TYR A 115 2.93 26.37 -5.58
C TYR A 115 2.20 27.71 -5.47
N ALA A 116 1.66 28.05 -4.29
CA ALA A 116 0.99 29.32 -4.06
C ALA A 116 1.88 30.51 -4.48
N GLY A 117 1.39 31.30 -5.44
CA GLY A 117 2.12 32.46 -5.99
C GLY A 117 3.24 32.14 -6.98
N THR A 118 3.48 30.87 -7.32
CA THR A 118 4.54 30.44 -8.25
C THR A 118 4.03 29.84 -9.55
N PHE A 119 2.71 29.65 -9.67
CA PHE A 119 2.14 29.18 -10.93
C PHE A 119 2.32 30.22 -12.05
N PRO A 120 2.59 29.78 -13.29
CA PRO A 120 2.76 30.68 -14.42
C PRO A 120 1.45 31.42 -14.76
N GLY A 121 1.58 32.63 -15.29
CA GLY A 121 0.43 33.43 -15.73
C GLY A 121 -0.55 33.83 -14.63
N ASN A 122 -0.11 34.01 -13.39
CA ASN A 122 -0.92 34.49 -12.26
C ASN A 122 -2.14 33.61 -11.92
N VAL A 123 -2.09 32.31 -12.24
CA VAL A 123 -3.13 31.38 -11.81
C VAL A 123 -2.90 30.97 -10.36
N THR A 124 -3.95 30.62 -9.65
CA THR A 124 -3.89 30.30 -8.21
C THR A 124 -4.13 28.82 -7.90
N SER A 125 -4.59 28.06 -8.89
CA SER A 125 -4.93 26.64 -8.73
C SER A 125 -4.57 25.80 -9.96
N VAL A 126 -4.54 24.49 -9.78
CA VAL A 126 -4.25 23.52 -10.86
C VAL A 126 -5.36 23.54 -11.92
N GLU A 127 -6.61 23.76 -11.53
CA GLU A 127 -7.76 23.91 -12.42
C GLU A 127 -7.64 25.15 -13.29
N GLN A 128 -7.30 26.30 -12.68
CA GLN A 128 -7.06 27.53 -13.44
C GLN A 128 -5.88 27.39 -14.39
N LEU A 129 -4.82 26.69 -13.97
CA LEU A 129 -3.67 26.37 -14.82
C LEU A 129 -4.10 25.55 -16.05
N LEU A 130 -4.90 24.51 -15.85
CA LEU A 130 -5.41 23.68 -16.95
C LEU A 130 -6.35 24.48 -17.88
N ALA A 131 -7.27 25.25 -17.32
CA ALA A 131 -8.20 26.08 -18.07
C ALA A 131 -7.45 27.10 -18.93
N LYS A 132 -6.46 27.80 -18.35
CA LYS A 132 -5.61 28.76 -19.06
C LYS A 132 -4.75 28.10 -20.13
N ALA A 133 -4.21 26.91 -19.87
CA ALA A 133 -3.47 26.14 -20.87
C ALA A 133 -4.32 25.72 -22.06
N ASN A 134 -5.58 25.34 -21.83
CA ASN A 134 -6.51 25.02 -22.91
C ASN A 134 -6.91 26.26 -23.69
N ASP A 135 -7.19 27.39 -23.02
CA ASP A 135 -7.53 28.66 -23.67
C ASP A 135 -6.37 29.21 -24.52
N ALA A 136 -5.15 29.22 -23.97
CA ALA A 136 -3.95 29.67 -24.65
C ALA A 136 -3.62 28.85 -25.91
N ARG A 137 -3.95 27.54 -25.90
CA ARG A 137 -3.80 26.65 -27.06
C ARG A 137 -4.77 26.97 -28.20
N LEU A 138 -5.89 27.65 -27.92
CA LEU A 138 -6.90 27.99 -28.93
C LEU A 138 -6.68 29.39 -29.51
N LYS A 139 -6.27 30.36 -28.66
CA LYS A 139 -6.18 31.79 -29.04
C LYS A 139 -4.88 32.19 -29.72
N HIS A 140 -3.76 31.54 -29.38
CA HIS A 140 -2.44 31.79 -29.97
C HIS A 140 -1.94 33.26 -29.94
N THR A 141 -2.36 34.08 -28.97
CA THR A 141 -1.81 35.43 -28.81
C THR A 141 -0.34 35.40 -28.36
N ASP A 142 0.38 36.52 -28.45
CA ASP A 142 1.78 36.56 -27.98
C ASP A 142 1.90 36.34 -26.47
N ALA A 143 0.91 36.82 -25.69
CA ALA A 143 0.81 36.51 -24.26
C ALA A 143 0.57 35.01 -24.01
N ASP A 144 -0.26 34.36 -24.84
CA ASP A 144 -0.51 32.91 -24.76
C ASP A 144 0.73 32.09 -25.10
N LYS A 145 1.51 32.52 -26.11
CA LYS A 145 2.79 31.87 -26.45
C LYS A 145 3.79 31.96 -25.30
N LEU A 146 3.89 33.13 -24.66
CA LEU A 146 4.74 33.32 -23.49
C LEU A 146 4.30 32.41 -22.33
N PHE A 147 3.00 32.39 -22.02
CA PHE A 147 2.44 31.51 -21.00
C PHE A 147 2.70 30.02 -21.32
N LEU A 148 2.49 29.59 -22.56
CA LEU A 148 2.73 28.20 -22.96
C LEU A 148 4.22 27.81 -22.86
N ALA A 149 5.14 28.75 -23.10
CA ALA A 149 6.56 28.53 -22.88
C ALA A 149 6.89 28.35 -21.39
N GLU A 150 6.34 29.19 -20.51
CA GLU A 150 6.47 29.05 -19.05
C GLU A 150 5.84 27.75 -18.56
N PHE A 151 4.62 27.45 -19.00
CA PHE A 151 3.90 26.23 -18.69
C PHE A 151 4.70 24.99 -19.08
N LYS A 152 5.33 24.97 -20.27
CA LYS A 152 6.17 23.86 -20.72
C LYS A 152 7.36 23.59 -19.80
N LEU A 153 7.93 24.62 -19.19
CA LEU A 153 9.01 24.49 -18.22
C LEU A 153 8.51 24.07 -16.83
N PHE A 154 7.37 24.62 -16.41
CA PHE A 154 6.76 24.34 -15.12
C PHE A 154 6.13 22.93 -15.03
N PHE A 155 5.53 22.46 -16.12
CA PHE A 155 4.72 21.25 -16.16
C PHE A 155 5.46 19.98 -15.70
N PRO A 156 6.69 19.67 -16.14
CA PRO A 156 7.42 18.49 -15.65
C PRO A 156 7.65 18.54 -14.12
N LYS A 157 7.89 19.73 -13.56
CA LYS A 157 8.10 19.92 -12.12
C LYS A 157 6.81 19.66 -11.32
N LEU A 158 5.69 20.23 -11.80
CA LEU A 158 4.37 20.00 -11.21
C LEU A 158 4.01 18.51 -11.25
N MET A 159 4.18 17.86 -12.40
CA MET A 159 3.79 16.45 -12.56
C MET A 159 4.71 15.50 -11.80
N ALA A 160 6.01 15.80 -11.69
CA ALA A 160 6.94 15.02 -10.87
C ALA A 160 6.57 15.09 -9.38
N GLU A 161 6.23 16.28 -8.88
CA GLU A 161 5.76 16.45 -7.50
C GLU A 161 4.41 15.77 -7.25
N ALA A 162 3.42 15.98 -8.13
CA ALA A 162 2.10 15.37 -8.00
C ALA A 162 2.18 13.84 -8.02
N GLY A 163 2.97 13.27 -8.93
CA GLY A 163 3.22 11.83 -9.00
C GLY A 163 3.85 11.28 -7.72
N PHE A 164 4.86 11.97 -7.18
CA PHE A 164 5.50 11.58 -5.92
C PHE A 164 4.52 11.63 -4.74
N GLN A 165 3.72 12.68 -4.62
CA GLN A 165 2.71 12.80 -3.55
C GLN A 165 1.63 11.72 -3.66
N HIS A 166 1.16 11.40 -4.88
CA HIS A 166 0.21 10.31 -5.11
C HIS A 166 0.74 8.96 -4.63
N VAL A 167 1.97 8.60 -5.03
CA VAL A 167 2.63 7.37 -4.60
C VAL A 167 2.84 7.34 -3.08
N THR A 168 3.26 8.46 -2.50
CA THR A 168 3.46 8.59 -1.05
C THR A 168 2.15 8.38 -0.27
N GLN A 169 1.02 8.92 -0.74
CA GLN A 169 -0.28 8.70 -0.11
C GLN A 169 -0.72 7.24 -0.17
N LYS A 170 -0.54 6.58 -1.32
CA LYS A 170 -0.78 5.13 -1.46
C LYS A 170 0.10 4.32 -0.50
N PHE A 171 1.38 4.64 -0.39
CA PHE A 171 2.30 3.97 0.52
C PHE A 171 1.92 4.18 1.99
N ARG A 172 1.46 5.38 2.38
CA ARG A 172 0.91 5.63 3.73
C ARG A 172 -0.34 4.79 4.01
N SER A 173 -1.17 4.55 3.00
CA SER A 173 -2.31 3.63 3.14
C SER A 173 -1.84 2.19 3.33
N LEU A 174 -0.77 1.76 2.65
CA LEU A 174 -0.15 0.44 2.85
C LEU A 174 0.42 0.31 4.27
N ILE A 175 1.15 1.31 4.78
CA ILE A 175 1.66 1.32 6.16
C ILE A 175 0.50 1.13 7.16
N ARG A 176 -0.60 1.85 6.98
CA ARG A 176 -1.79 1.68 7.84
C ARG A 176 -2.37 0.27 7.74
N ALA A 177 -2.44 -0.30 6.54
CA ALA A 177 -2.90 -1.67 6.36
C ALA A 177 -1.95 -2.69 7.00
N LEU A 178 -0.64 -2.45 7.04
CA LEU A 178 0.30 -3.30 7.76
C LEU A 178 0.09 -3.25 9.27
N TRP A 179 -0.10 -2.05 9.83
CA TRP A 179 -0.36 -1.87 11.25
C TRP A 179 -1.65 -2.54 11.74
N ILE A 180 -2.66 -2.67 10.86
CA ILE A 180 -3.94 -3.30 11.19
C ILE A 180 -3.93 -4.78 10.81
N GLY A 181 -3.60 -5.07 9.54
CA GLY A 181 -3.64 -6.40 8.97
C GLY A 181 -2.56 -7.34 9.51
N GLY A 182 -1.40 -6.82 9.92
CA GLY A 182 -0.33 -7.63 10.50
C GLY A 182 -0.73 -8.26 11.83
N PRO A 183 -1.11 -7.47 12.86
CA PRO A 183 -1.63 -8.01 14.11
C PRO A 183 -2.86 -8.90 13.91
N LEU A 184 -3.79 -8.51 13.03
CA LEU A 184 -4.96 -9.33 12.72
C LEU A 184 -4.56 -10.70 12.13
N ALA A 185 -3.58 -10.72 11.22
CA ALA A 185 -3.04 -11.95 10.66
C ALA A 185 -2.39 -12.83 11.74
N ILE A 186 -1.52 -12.24 12.57
CA ILE A 186 -0.81 -12.94 13.64
C ILE A 186 -1.79 -13.56 14.65
N VAL A 187 -2.74 -12.78 15.15
CA VAL A 187 -3.74 -13.26 16.13
C VAL A 187 -4.65 -14.30 15.49
N GLY A 188 -5.13 -14.06 14.27
CA GLY A 188 -6.01 -14.99 13.56
C GLY A 188 -5.34 -16.34 13.31
N PHE A 189 -4.15 -16.36 12.72
CA PHE A 189 -3.41 -17.60 12.48
C PHE A 189 -2.92 -18.27 13.76
N GLY A 190 -2.58 -17.49 14.80
CA GLY A 190 -2.25 -18.03 16.11
C GLY A 190 -3.44 -18.76 16.74
N LEU A 191 -4.63 -18.16 16.70
CA LEU A 191 -5.87 -18.78 17.18
C LEU A 191 -6.23 -20.02 16.35
N PHE A 192 -6.08 -19.94 15.03
CA PHE A 192 -6.28 -21.10 14.15
C PHE A 192 -5.34 -22.26 14.52
N ALA A 193 -4.05 -21.99 14.64
CA ALA A 193 -3.06 -23.01 14.96
C ALA A 193 -3.32 -23.66 16.32
N TRP A 194 -3.64 -22.86 17.34
CA TRP A 194 -3.98 -23.34 18.68
C TRP A 194 -5.27 -24.16 18.70
N ALA A 195 -6.32 -23.68 18.02
CA ALA A 195 -7.61 -24.36 18.01
C ALA A 195 -7.55 -25.67 17.20
N ALA A 196 -6.78 -25.69 16.11
CA ALA A 196 -6.59 -26.87 15.26
C ALA A 196 -5.70 -27.93 15.94
N ASN A 197 -4.66 -27.51 16.68
CA ASN A 197 -3.74 -28.38 17.38
C ASN A 197 -3.66 -27.97 18.86
N PRO A 198 -4.58 -28.47 19.71
CA PRO A 198 -4.51 -28.18 21.13
C PRO A 198 -3.23 -28.80 21.70
N PRO A 199 -2.62 -28.20 22.74
CA PRO A 199 -1.64 -28.93 23.52
C PRO A 199 -2.29 -30.22 24.04
N GLU A 200 -1.63 -31.36 23.86
CA GLU A 200 -2.07 -32.60 24.51
C GLU A 200 -2.09 -32.37 26.01
N ASP A 201 -3.16 -32.81 26.69
CA ASP A 201 -3.18 -32.85 28.14
C ASP A 201 -1.96 -33.66 28.57
N GLN A 202 -0.98 -32.99 29.20
CA GLN A 202 0.25 -33.63 29.62
C GLN A 202 -0.14 -34.78 30.53
N ALA A 203 0.00 -36.01 30.04
CA ALA A 203 -0.30 -37.19 30.84
C ALA A 203 0.47 -37.05 32.16
N PRO A 204 -0.19 -37.27 33.31
CA PRO A 204 0.45 -37.10 34.60
C PRO A 204 1.77 -37.87 34.57
N ALA A 205 2.87 -37.19 34.92
CA ALA A 205 4.21 -37.72 34.80
C ALA A 205 4.23 -39.16 35.32
N LYS A 206 4.61 -40.13 34.47
CA LYS A 206 4.68 -41.53 34.89
C LYS A 206 5.54 -41.60 36.15
N PRO A 207 5.05 -42.18 37.25
CA PRO A 207 5.84 -42.27 38.47
C PRO A 207 7.14 -43.02 38.15
N PRO A 208 8.26 -42.64 38.78
CA PRO A 208 9.54 -43.26 38.52
C PRO A 208 9.43 -44.77 38.71
N VAL A 209 9.79 -45.54 37.68
CA VAL A 209 9.81 -47.00 37.76
C VAL A 209 10.85 -47.39 38.80
N THR A 210 10.40 -47.79 39.98
CA THR A 210 11.30 -48.33 41.01
C THR A 210 11.74 -49.71 40.55
N ILE A 211 12.97 -49.81 40.04
CA ILE A 211 13.58 -51.09 39.69
C ILE A 211 13.98 -51.77 41.00
N ILE A 212 13.14 -52.70 41.48
CA ILE A 212 13.48 -53.57 42.63
C ILE A 212 14.39 -54.68 42.09
N ASN A 213 15.70 -54.58 42.35
CA ASN A 213 16.64 -55.66 42.08
C ASN A 213 16.45 -56.78 43.11
N ASN A 214 15.74 -57.84 42.74
CA ASN A 214 15.78 -59.10 43.51
C ASN A 214 17.13 -59.76 43.26
N ARG A 215 18.04 -59.66 44.24
CA ARG A 215 19.25 -60.48 44.34
C ARG A 215 19.01 -61.65 45.28
#